data_AF-A0A4W6ETB5-F1
#
_entry.id   AF-A0A4W6ETB5-F1
#
_cell.length_a   1.000
_cell.length_b   1.000
_cell.length_c   1.000
_cell.angle_alpha   90.00
_cell.angle_beta   90.00
_cell.angle_gamma   90.00
#
_symmetry.space_group_name_H-M   'P 1'
#
loop_
_entity.id
_entity.type
_entity.pdbx_description
1 polymer ?
#
loop_
_entity_poly.entity_id
_entity_poly.type
_entity_poly.pdbx_seq_one_letter_code
_entity_poly.pdbx_strand_id
1 'polypeptide(L)'
;VDGAASSRTPNIVSPITTLCENSNEVFLDVAKLLLTYADNILRYPNEEKYRSIRIGNPTFSTKLLPIKGAVECLFEMGFEEAETHLVFPKSASVEQLKLIRESIAAERDQRLQREQPVQPTAHTTTASASAAAPESSAAASTQPVSPPLLQPPSLVKIQKL
;
A
#
# COMPACT_ATOMS: atom_id res chain seq x y z
N VAL A 1 20.04 52.06 -11.24
CA VAL A 1 19.46 51.66 -9.94
C VAL A 1 18.24 50.81 -10.27
N ASP A 2 18.48 49.51 -10.44
CA ASP A 2 17.94 48.42 -9.60
C ASP A 2 16.59 47.94 -10.14
N GLY A 3 16.32 46.67 -10.39
CA GLY A 3 17.07 45.43 -10.22
C GLY A 3 16.12 44.35 -10.74
N ALA A 4 16.53 43.60 -11.77
CA ALA A 4 15.75 42.49 -12.28
C ALA A 4 15.77 41.37 -11.23
N ALA A 5 14.72 41.28 -10.41
CA ALA A 5 14.47 40.12 -9.58
C ALA A 5 14.07 38.97 -10.52
N SER A 6 15.07 38.21 -10.98
CA SER A 6 14.86 36.84 -11.45
C SER A 6 14.21 36.08 -10.30
N SER A 7 12.89 35.93 -10.36
CA SER A 7 12.14 34.95 -9.59
C SER A 7 12.68 33.59 -10.00
N ARG A 8 13.74 33.17 -9.31
CA ARG A 8 14.31 31.84 -9.37
C ARG A 8 13.23 30.95 -8.77
N THR A 9 12.26 30.54 -9.59
CA THR A 9 11.28 29.52 -9.21
C THR A 9 12.12 28.35 -8.72
N PRO A 10 12.00 27.93 -7.45
CA PRO A 10 12.67 26.72 -7.02
C PRO A 10 12.19 25.63 -7.97
N ASN A 11 13.12 24.82 -8.47
CA ASN A 11 12.77 23.61 -9.19
C ASN A 11 11.96 22.77 -8.20
N ILE A 12 10.63 22.88 -8.23
CA ILE A 12 9.73 22.14 -7.34
C ILE A 12 9.80 20.71 -7.84
N VAL A 13 10.81 19.99 -7.37
CA VAL A 13 10.93 18.55 -7.59
C VAL A 13 9.69 17.95 -6.96
N SER A 14 8.90 17.22 -7.75
CA SER A 14 7.71 16.55 -7.22
C SER A 14 8.14 15.62 -6.09
N PRO A 15 7.44 15.60 -4.93
CA PRO A 15 7.82 14.74 -3.81
C PRO A 15 7.81 13.25 -4.19
N ILE A 16 7.03 12.89 -5.20
CA ILE A 16 7.02 11.55 -5.79
C ILE A 16 8.36 11.26 -6.48
N THR A 17 8.93 12.23 -7.20
CA THR A 17 10.26 12.10 -7.81
C THR A 17 11.32 11.87 -6.75
N THR A 18 11.31 12.64 -5.65
CA THR A 18 12.22 12.44 -4.52
C THR A 18 12.02 11.07 -3.86
N LEU A 19 10.76 10.64 -3.70
CA LEU A 19 10.44 9.33 -3.18
C LEU A 19 10.99 8.22 -4.10
N CYS A 20 10.96 8.43 -5.42
CA CYS A 20 11.49 7.51 -6.41
C CYS A 20 13.02 7.35 -6.38
N GLU A 21 13.77 8.29 -5.81
CA GLU A 21 15.24 8.19 -5.69
C GLU A 21 15.68 7.10 -4.69
N ASN A 22 14.76 6.63 -3.84
CA ASN A 22 15.03 5.54 -2.91
C ASN A 22 15.10 4.17 -3.63
N SER A 23 15.86 3.24 -3.05
CA SER A 23 15.95 1.84 -3.50
C SER A 23 14.55 1.21 -3.68
N ASN A 24 14.43 0.24 -4.59
CA ASN A 24 13.13 -0.36 -4.93
C ASN A 24 12.40 -0.90 -3.69
N GLU A 25 13.07 -1.71 -2.86
CA GLU A 25 12.51 -2.26 -1.63
C GLU A 25 12.00 -1.17 -0.67
N VAL A 26 12.79 -0.11 -0.47
CA VAL A 26 12.43 1.02 0.40
C VAL A 26 11.20 1.76 -0.16
N PHE A 27 11.20 2.03 -1.46
CA PHE A 27 10.07 2.65 -2.13
C PHE A 27 8.80 1.81 -1.98
N LEU A 28 8.86 0.50 -2.23
CA LEU A 28 7.68 -0.37 -2.16
C LEU A 28 7.11 -0.45 -0.74
N ASP A 29 7.97 -0.53 0.27
CA ASP A 29 7.58 -0.52 1.69
C ASP A 29 6.85 0.78 2.06
N VAL A 30 7.39 1.92 1.63
CA VAL A 30 6.82 3.24 1.92
C VAL A 30 5.57 3.51 1.10
N ALA A 31 5.56 3.17 -0.19
CA ALA A 31 4.40 3.30 -1.07
C ALA A 31 3.21 2.53 -0.48
N LYS A 32 3.43 1.33 0.06
CA LYS A 32 2.39 0.56 0.74
C LYS A 32 1.77 1.33 1.91
N LEU A 33 2.57 1.98 2.74
CA LEU A 33 2.10 2.78 3.87
C LEU A 33 1.32 4.02 3.40
N LEU A 34 1.88 4.79 2.45
CA LEU A 34 1.25 5.99 1.88
C LEU A 34 -0.11 5.66 1.24
N LEU A 35 -0.15 4.62 0.42
CA LEU A 35 -1.39 4.14 -0.20
C LEU A 35 -2.40 3.66 0.85
N THR A 36 -1.95 3.00 1.92
CA THR A 36 -2.82 2.58 3.02
C THR A 36 -3.48 3.77 3.72
N TYR A 37 -2.74 4.84 4.00
CA TYR A 37 -3.32 6.04 4.61
C TYR A 37 -4.33 6.71 3.69
N ALA A 38 -4.00 6.89 2.41
CA ALA A 38 -4.91 7.46 1.43
C ALA A 38 -6.18 6.62 1.25
N ASP A 39 -6.04 5.30 1.06
CA ASP A 39 -7.15 4.38 0.86
C ASP A 39 -8.09 4.35 2.07
N ASN A 40 -7.55 4.41 3.29
CA ASN A 40 -8.36 4.47 4.52
C ASN A 40 -9.23 5.74 4.57
N ILE A 41 -8.69 6.91 4.20
CA ILE A 41 -9.45 8.16 4.15
C ILE A 41 -10.50 8.11 3.04
N LEU A 42 -10.15 7.60 1.86
CA LEU A 42 -11.06 7.49 0.72
C LEU A 42 -12.23 6.54 1.01
N ARG A 43 -11.97 5.45 1.73
CA ARG A 43 -12.98 4.44 2.08
C ARG A 43 -13.84 4.83 3.28
N TYR A 44 -13.28 5.59 4.21
CA TYR A 44 -13.94 6.01 5.45
C TYR A 44 -13.73 7.51 5.74
N PRO A 45 -14.28 8.41 4.90
CA PRO A 45 -13.96 9.85 4.95
C PRO A 45 -14.41 10.56 6.23
N ASN A 46 -15.38 10.00 6.96
CA ASN A 46 -15.91 10.57 8.20
C ASN A 46 -15.24 10.03 9.48
N GLU A 47 -14.43 8.97 9.37
CA GLU A 47 -13.75 8.35 10.51
C GLU A 47 -12.46 9.10 10.85
N GLU A 48 -12.48 9.87 11.95
CA GLU A 48 -11.39 10.77 12.33
C GLU A 48 -10.04 10.05 12.55
N LYS A 49 -10.07 8.82 13.06
CA LYS A 49 -8.87 8.00 13.28
C LYS A 49 -8.05 7.74 12.02
N TYR A 50 -8.67 7.74 10.84
CA TYR A 50 -7.97 7.54 9.56
C TYR A 50 -7.43 8.85 8.99
N ARG A 51 -7.91 9.99 9.50
CA ARG A 51 -7.52 11.34 9.10
C ARG A 51 -6.41 11.89 10.01
N SER A 52 -5.83 11.07 10.88
CA SER A 52 -4.76 11.47 11.79
C SER A 52 -3.73 10.36 11.90
N ILE A 53 -2.45 10.71 11.73
CA ILE A 53 -1.32 9.81 11.84
C ILE A 53 -0.43 10.31 12.97
N ARG A 54 -0.23 9.48 13.99
CA ARG A 54 0.61 9.85 15.14
C ARG A 54 2.09 9.76 14.78
N ILE A 55 2.83 10.87 14.90
CA ILE A 55 4.26 10.94 14.56
C ILE A 55 5.09 9.98 15.42
N GLY A 56 4.72 9.83 16.70
CA GLY A 56 5.36 8.88 17.62
C GLY A 56 5.00 7.40 17.41
N ASN A 57 4.15 7.06 16.44
CA ASN A 57 3.89 5.66 16.11
C ASN A 57 5.18 5.03 15.52
N PRO A 58 5.65 3.88 16.03
CA PRO A 58 6.92 3.30 15.60
C PRO A 58 6.95 2.98 14.11
N THR A 59 5.83 2.57 13.52
CA THR A 59 5.75 2.35 12.07
C THR A 59 6.00 3.65 11.31
N PHE A 60 5.39 4.75 11.74
CA PHE A 60 5.58 6.05 11.11
C PHE A 60 7.01 6.58 11.31
N SER A 61 7.49 6.60 12.56
CA SER A 61 8.77 7.21 12.89
C SER A 61 9.98 6.45 12.34
N THR A 62 9.88 5.13 12.16
CA THR A 62 10.98 4.32 11.64
C THR A 62 10.91 4.06 10.14
N LYS A 63 9.70 4.00 9.55
CA LYS A 63 9.54 3.67 8.12
C LYS A 63 9.30 4.88 7.23
N LEU A 64 8.75 5.99 7.75
CA LEU A 64 8.40 7.16 6.92
C LEU A 64 9.33 8.36 7.17
N LEU A 65 9.57 8.72 8.42
CA LEU A 65 10.44 9.88 8.74
C LEU A 65 11.85 9.83 8.13
N PRO A 66 12.59 8.71 8.14
CA PRO A 66 13.95 8.70 7.59
C PRO A 66 13.98 8.68 6.05
N ILE A 67 12.83 8.51 5.38
CA ILE A 67 12.77 8.31 3.95
C ILE A 67 12.49 9.64 3.25
N LYS A 68 13.42 10.05 2.38
CA LYS A 68 13.30 11.27 1.59
C LYS A 68 12.08 11.21 0.67
N GLY A 69 11.33 12.31 0.58
CA GLY A 69 10.09 12.40 -0.20
C GLY A 69 8.85 11.79 0.47
N ALA A 70 8.99 10.99 1.53
CA ALA A 70 7.85 10.26 2.09
C ALA A 70 6.87 11.16 2.85
N VAL A 71 7.38 12.01 3.74
CA VAL A 71 6.56 12.99 4.48
C VAL A 71 6.06 14.09 3.55
N GLU A 72 6.88 14.49 2.58
CA GLU A 72 6.51 15.48 1.56
C GLU A 72 5.33 14.98 0.70
N CYS A 73 5.28 13.69 0.36
CA CYS A 73 4.12 13.08 -0.29
C CYS A 73 2.84 13.18 0.56
N LEU A 74 2.94 13.08 1.90
CA LEU A 74 1.77 13.28 2.77
C LEU A 74 1.31 14.74 2.76
N PHE A 75 2.23 15.70 2.78
CA PHE A 75 1.87 17.12 2.64
C PHE A 75 1.23 17.41 1.28
N GLU A 76 1.77 16.85 0.20
CA GLU A 76 1.22 17.00 -1.15
C GLU A 76 -0.16 16.34 -1.31
N MET A 77 -0.42 15.26 -0.57
CA MET A 77 -1.76 14.67 -0.46
C MET A 77 -2.75 15.60 0.25
N GLY A 78 -2.28 16.54 1.08
CA GLY A 78 -3.08 17.47 1.86
C GLY A 78 -3.11 17.18 3.35
N PHE A 79 -2.17 16.39 3.88
CA PHE A 79 -1.94 16.35 5.33
C PHE A 79 -1.28 17.64 5.80
N GLU A 80 -1.56 18.02 7.04
CA GLU A 80 -0.97 19.16 7.72
C GLU A 80 -0.25 18.68 8.98
N GLU A 81 0.91 19.29 9.26
CA GLU A 81 1.65 19.02 10.50
C GLU A 81 0.99 19.72 11.68
N ALA A 82 0.64 18.94 12.69
CA ALA A 82 0.29 19.41 14.02
C ALA A 82 1.39 18.96 15.02
N GLU A 83 1.25 19.36 16.27
CA GLU A 83 2.28 19.20 17.31
C GLU A 83 2.76 17.75 17.53
N THR A 84 1.87 16.77 17.37
CA THR A 84 2.18 15.34 17.59
C THR A 84 1.62 14.41 16.50
N HIS A 85 0.94 14.97 15.50
CA HIS A 85 0.20 14.22 14.49
C HIS A 85 0.32 14.90 13.12
N LEU A 86 0.26 14.11 12.05
CA LEU A 86 -0.13 14.60 10.73
C LEU A 86 -1.63 14.41 10.57
N VAL A 87 -2.35 15.49 10.29
CA VAL A 87 -3.81 15.49 10.22
C VAL A 87 -4.24 15.80 8.79
N PHE A 88 -5.25 15.10 8.27
CA PHE A 88 -5.90 15.42 7.00
C PHE A 88 -7.15 16.26 7.28
N PRO A 89 -7.14 17.60 7.06
CA PRO A 89 -8.25 18.49 7.42
C PRO A 89 -9.54 18.16 6.67
N LYS A 90 -10.72 18.45 7.24
CA LYS A 90 -12.02 18.29 6.53
C LYS A 90 -12.15 19.18 5.30
N SER A 91 -11.39 20.27 5.27
CA SER A 91 -11.32 21.21 4.17
C SER A 91 -10.33 20.80 3.07
N ALA A 92 -9.51 19.76 3.28
CA ALA A 92 -8.51 19.33 2.31
C ALA A 92 -9.16 18.67 1.08
N SER A 93 -8.50 18.85 -0.08
CA SER A 93 -9.01 18.34 -1.36
C SER A 93 -8.85 16.81 -1.44
N VAL A 94 -9.98 16.10 -1.46
CA VAL A 94 -10.01 14.66 -1.70
C VAL A 94 -9.56 14.33 -3.13
N GLU A 95 -9.74 15.24 -4.09
CA GLU A 95 -9.26 15.06 -5.45
C GLU A 95 -7.73 15.08 -5.52
N GLN A 96 -7.08 15.98 -4.78
CA GLN A 96 -5.62 16.02 -4.65
C GLN A 96 -5.09 14.73 -4.01
N LEU A 97 -5.72 14.27 -2.92
CA LEU A 97 -5.39 13.00 -2.28
C LEU A 97 -5.43 11.84 -3.28
N LYS A 98 -6.48 11.77 -4.11
CA LYS A 98 -6.60 10.75 -5.17
C LYS A 98 -5.49 10.87 -6.21
N LEU A 99 -5.19 12.08 -6.70
CA LEU A 99 -4.17 12.28 -7.73
C LEU A 99 -2.78 11.78 -7.29
N ILE A 100 -2.37 12.15 -6.07
CA ILE A 100 -1.09 11.71 -5.51
C ILE A 100 -1.10 10.20 -5.23
N ARG A 101 -2.20 9.66 -4.71
CA ARG A 101 -2.40 8.21 -4.52
C ARG A 101 -2.25 7.43 -5.82
N GLU A 102 -2.91 7.85 -6.89
CA GLU A 102 -2.82 7.19 -8.20
C GLU A 102 -1.40 7.25 -8.78
N SER A 103 -0.72 8.38 -8.61
CA SER A 103 0.66 8.55 -9.07
C SER A 103 1.63 7.61 -8.36
N ILE A 104 1.52 7.46 -7.05
CA ILE A 104 2.33 6.49 -6.27
C ILE A 104 1.98 5.05 -6.66
N ALA A 105 0.70 4.75 -6.86
CA ALA A 105 0.25 3.41 -7.26
C ALA A 105 0.79 3.02 -8.64
N ALA A 106 0.74 3.92 -9.62
CA ALA A 106 1.27 3.70 -10.95
C ALA A 106 2.78 3.42 -10.92
N GLU A 107 3.54 4.19 -10.15
CA GLU A 107 4.98 3.98 -9.99
C GLU A 107 5.30 2.65 -9.31
N ARG A 108 4.55 2.29 -8.26
CA ARG A 108 4.67 0.98 -7.59
C ARG A 108 4.44 -0.17 -8.56
N ASP A 109 3.37 -0.10 -9.35
CA ASP A 109 3.04 -1.15 -10.31
C ASP A 109 4.11 -1.26 -11.40
N GLN A 110 4.68 -0.14 -11.82
CA GLN A 110 5.80 -0.09 -12.76
C GLN A 110 7.06 -0.77 -12.21
N ARG A 111 7.39 -0.55 -10.93
CA ARG A 111 8.54 -1.20 -10.27
C ARG A 111 8.35 -2.69 -10.11
N LEU A 112 7.16 -3.13 -9.69
CA LEU A 112 6.83 -4.54 -9.59
C LEU A 112 6.90 -5.27 -10.95
N GLN A 113 6.51 -4.59 -12.04
CA GLN A 113 6.65 -5.16 -13.39
C GLN A 113 8.12 -5.27 -13.84
N ARG A 114 8.99 -4.34 -13.44
CA ARG A 114 10.42 -4.39 -13.78
C ARG A 114 11.19 -5.47 -13.05
N GLU A 115 10.74 -5.86 -11.87
CA GLU A 115 11.36 -6.92 -11.06
C GLU A 115 10.93 -8.33 -11.47
N GLN A 116 9.90 -8.46 -12.33
CA GLN A 116 9.51 -9.74 -12.89
C GLN A 116 10.48 -10.17 -14.01
N PRO A 117 11.14 -11.33 -13.89
CA PRO A 117 11.82 -11.94 -15.03
C PRO A 117 10.75 -12.29 -16.07
N VAL A 118 10.86 -11.70 -17.24
CA VAL A 118 10.10 -12.06 -18.45
C VAL A 118 9.88 -13.57 -18.56
N GLN A 119 8.66 -14.03 -18.32
CA GLN A 119 8.12 -15.16 -19.06
C GLN A 119 7.35 -14.59 -20.26
N PRO A 120 7.85 -14.80 -21.49
CA PRO A 120 7.08 -14.51 -22.69
C PRO A 120 6.09 -15.66 -22.91
N THR A 121 4.89 -15.57 -22.35
CA THR A 121 3.79 -16.44 -22.80
C THR A 121 3.16 -15.86 -24.06
N ALA A 122 3.76 -16.28 -25.17
CA ALA A 122 3.22 -16.41 -26.53
C ALA A 122 1.77 -15.95 -26.74
N HIS A 123 1.61 -14.76 -27.32
CA HIS A 123 0.48 -14.49 -28.21
C HIS A 123 0.80 -15.09 -29.58
N THR A 124 0.42 -16.36 -29.78
CA THR A 124 0.20 -16.91 -31.12
C THR A 124 -1.28 -17.19 -31.27
N THR A 125 -1.97 -16.29 -31.95
CA THR A 125 -3.23 -16.59 -32.63
C THR A 125 -2.96 -17.65 -33.68
N THR A 126 -3.34 -18.90 -33.43
CA THR A 126 -3.58 -19.90 -34.47
C THR A 126 -4.61 -20.92 -33.98
N ALA A 127 -5.66 -21.06 -34.79
CA ALA A 127 -6.77 -21.98 -34.58
C ALA A 127 -6.30 -23.44 -34.57
N SER A 128 -6.87 -24.25 -33.68
CA SER A 128 -7.11 -25.67 -33.99
C SER A 128 -8.19 -26.25 -33.09
N ALA A 129 -9.22 -26.79 -33.75
CA ALA A 129 -10.29 -27.59 -33.19
C ALA A 129 -9.85 -29.05 -32.97
N SER A 130 -10.76 -29.83 -32.39
CA SER A 130 -10.72 -31.28 -32.06
C SER A 130 -10.18 -31.60 -30.66
N ALA A 131 -11.03 -31.91 -29.69
CA ALA A 131 -11.89 -33.10 -29.54
C ALA A 131 -11.12 -34.35 -29.09
N ALA A 132 -11.28 -34.72 -27.82
CA ALA A 132 -11.35 -36.11 -27.35
C ALA A 132 -11.70 -36.13 -25.85
N ALA A 133 -12.98 -36.31 -25.54
CA ALA A 133 -13.40 -37.12 -24.39
C ALA A 133 -13.70 -38.53 -24.92
N PRO A 134 -13.55 -39.59 -24.10
CA PRO A 134 -14.76 -40.10 -23.47
C PRO A 134 -14.59 -40.62 -22.03
N GLU A 135 -15.73 -40.65 -21.36
CA GLU A 135 -16.05 -41.29 -20.07
C GLU A 135 -15.72 -42.79 -19.98
N SER A 136 -15.59 -43.28 -18.73
CA SER A 136 -16.17 -44.50 -18.13
C SER A 136 -15.19 -45.01 -17.05
N SER A 137 -15.51 -45.49 -15.85
CA SER A 137 -16.76 -45.83 -15.15
C SER A 137 -16.43 -46.16 -13.68
N ALA A 138 -17.47 -46.12 -12.85
CA ALA A 138 -17.72 -46.97 -11.67
C ALA A 138 -17.04 -46.68 -10.31
N ALA A 139 -17.83 -46.01 -9.47
CA ALA A 139 -18.16 -46.28 -8.05
C ALA A 139 -17.47 -47.43 -7.29
N ALA A 140 -17.03 -47.16 -6.04
CA ALA A 140 -17.80 -47.44 -4.82
C ALA A 140 -16.96 -47.29 -3.51
N SER A 141 -17.58 -46.63 -2.53
CA SER A 141 -17.44 -46.71 -1.07
C SER A 141 -16.20 -47.32 -0.40
N THR A 142 -15.55 -46.53 0.45
CA THR A 142 -15.36 -46.84 1.90
C THR A 142 -14.90 -45.57 2.65
N GLN A 143 -15.76 -45.03 3.52
CA GLN A 143 -15.36 -44.26 4.72
C GLN A 143 -15.30 -45.25 5.91
N PRO A 144 -14.87 -44.89 7.15
CA PRO A 144 -14.20 -43.68 7.63
C PRO A 144 -12.94 -43.98 8.46
N VAL A 145 -11.99 -43.05 8.57
CA VAL A 145 -11.06 -43.03 9.71
C VAL A 145 -11.03 -41.64 10.34
N SER A 146 -11.34 -41.64 11.63
CA SER A 146 -11.57 -40.49 12.51
C SER A 146 -10.31 -39.65 12.79
N PRO A 147 -10.47 -38.38 13.21
CA PRO A 147 -9.36 -37.47 13.50
C PRO A 147 -8.73 -37.69 14.90
N PRO A 148 -7.43 -37.40 15.09
CA PRO A 148 -6.82 -37.37 16.42
C PRO A 148 -7.20 -36.07 17.16
N LEU A 149 -7.85 -36.25 18.31
CA LEU A 149 -8.12 -35.24 19.33
C LEU A 149 -6.82 -34.60 19.84
N LEU A 150 -6.70 -33.27 19.68
CA LEU A 150 -5.78 -32.46 20.48
C LEU A 150 -6.59 -31.79 21.60
N GLN A 151 -6.31 -32.19 22.84
CA GLN A 151 -6.89 -31.61 24.04
C GLN A 151 -6.24 -30.25 24.36
N PRO A 152 -7.00 -29.23 24.80
CA PRO A 152 -6.42 -28.01 25.37
C PRO A 152 -6.04 -28.19 26.85
N PRO A 153 -4.90 -27.63 27.32
CA PRO A 153 -4.58 -27.62 28.74
C PRO A 153 -5.47 -26.63 29.52
N SER A 154 -5.77 -27.03 30.76
CA SER A 154 -6.83 -26.52 31.62
C SER A 154 -6.60 -25.13 32.20
N LEU A 155 -7.74 -24.47 32.44
CA LEU A 155 -7.97 -23.19 33.10
C LEU A 155 -7.51 -23.24 34.58
N VAL A 156 -6.51 -22.44 34.94
CA VAL A 156 -6.13 -22.23 36.35
C VAL A 156 -6.92 -21.04 36.90
N LYS A 157 -7.85 -21.36 37.79
CA LYS A 157 -8.68 -20.41 38.53
C LYS A 157 -7.93 -20.08 39.83
N ILE A 158 -7.47 -18.84 39.98
CA ILE A 158 -6.95 -18.34 41.26
C ILE A 158 -7.79 -17.13 41.66
N GLN A 159 -8.62 -17.35 42.68
CA GLN A 159 -9.38 -16.33 43.40
C GLN A 159 -8.84 -16.26 44.83
N LYS A 160 -8.82 -15.02 45.35
CA LYS A 160 -8.70 -14.60 46.75
C LYS A 160 -7.31 -14.65 47.42
N LEU A 161 -6.80 -13.46 47.73
CA LEU A 161 -6.91 -12.93 49.10
C LEU A 161 -7.49 -11.51 49.05
#